data_AF-A0A3A0BB14-F1
#
_entry.id   AF-A0A3A0BB14-F1
#
_cell.length_a   1.000
_cell.length_b   1.000
_cell.length_c   1.000
_cell.angle_alpha   90.00
_cell.angle_beta   90.00
_cell.angle_gamma   90.00
#
_symmetry.space_group_name_H-M   'P 1'
#
loop_
_entity.id
_entity.type
_entity.pdbx_description
1 polymer ?
#
loop_
_entity_poly.entity_id
_entity_poly.type
_entity_poly.pdbx_seq_one_letter_code
_entity_poly.pdbx_strand_id
1 'polypeptide(L)'
;LIGPWPLDRQALARLAEEAPDVVLVAEGETPDALSVQILEHYPDLPVVRIGLSQNVVRLYSSRTIPAHSTALIETIRSLSIQHFGDAPA
;
A
#
# COMPACT_ATOMS: atom_id res chain seq x y z
N LEU A 1 10.13 -0.35 -10.68
CA LEU A 1 8.80 -1.01 -10.74
C LEU A 1 9.02 -2.46 -11.09
N ILE A 2 8.89 -3.34 -10.11
CA ILE A 2 8.87 -4.77 -10.37
C ILE A 2 7.48 -5.08 -10.94
N GLY A 3 7.44 -5.77 -12.08
CA GLY A 3 6.29 -5.83 -12.98
C GLY A 3 5.00 -6.39 -12.38
N PRO A 4 3.90 -6.44 -13.14
CA PRO A 4 2.66 -7.02 -12.65
C PRO A 4 2.87 -8.49 -12.30
N TRP A 5 2.51 -8.87 -11.07
CA TRP A 5 2.60 -10.24 -10.60
C TRP A 5 1.23 -10.89 -10.56
N PRO A 6 1.12 -12.17 -10.93
CA PRO A 6 -0.03 -12.96 -10.56
C PRO A 6 -0.12 -13.02 -9.03
N LEU A 7 -1.31 -12.75 -8.49
CA LEU A 7 -1.60 -12.75 -7.06
C LEU A 7 -1.89 -14.19 -6.59
N ASP A 8 -0.88 -15.03 -6.64
CA ASP A 8 -0.93 -16.44 -6.23
C ASP A 8 -0.19 -16.69 -4.90
N ARG A 9 -0.15 -17.94 -4.45
CA ARG A 9 0.56 -18.32 -3.22
C ARG A 9 2.08 -18.09 -3.29
N GLN A 10 2.65 -17.92 -4.48
CA GLN A 10 4.08 -17.60 -4.63
C GLN A 10 4.36 -16.11 -4.49
N ALA A 11 3.34 -15.24 -4.54
CA ALA A 11 3.50 -13.80 -4.36
C ALA A 11 4.23 -13.45 -3.04
N LEU A 12 3.93 -14.13 -1.93
CA LEU A 12 4.64 -13.94 -0.65
C LEU A 12 6.13 -14.32 -0.74
N ALA A 13 6.46 -15.43 -1.39
CA ALA A 13 7.85 -15.84 -1.58
C ALA A 13 8.62 -14.81 -2.43
N ARG A 14 7.99 -14.30 -3.49
CA ARG A 14 8.57 -13.27 -4.35
C ARG A 14 8.77 -11.94 -3.61
N LEU A 15 7.85 -11.58 -2.72
CA LEU A 15 8.01 -10.40 -1.84
C LEU A 15 9.25 -10.54 -0.93
N ALA A 16 9.50 -11.74 -0.42
CA ALA A 16 10.69 -12.02 0.40
C ALA A 16 12.00 -11.86 -0.39
N GLU A 17 12.02 -12.33 -1.63
CA GLU A 17 13.21 -12.31 -2.50
C GLU A 17 13.53 -10.91 -3.01
N GLU A 18 12.50 -10.18 -3.44
CA GLU A 18 12.66 -8.87 -4.08
C GLU A 18 12.72 -7.72 -3.07
N ALA A 19 12.23 -7.95 -1.85
CA ALA A 19 12.21 -6.99 -0.74
C ALA A 19 11.77 -5.58 -1.16
N PRO A 20 10.57 -5.41 -1.76
CA PRO A 20 10.12 -4.10 -2.20
C PRO A 20 9.82 -3.17 -1.02
N ASP A 21 9.96 -1.87 -1.22
CA ASP A 21 9.59 -0.85 -0.22
C ASP A 21 8.07 -0.61 -0.16
N VAL A 22 7.33 -0.97 -1.21
CA VAL A 22 5.88 -0.77 -1.32
C VAL A 22 5.25 -1.79 -2.27
N VAL A 23 4.04 -2.25 -1.94
CA VAL A 23 3.25 -3.14 -2.80
C VAL A 23 2.05 -2.40 -3.34
N LEU A 24 1.84 -2.44 -4.67
CA LEU A 24 0.67 -1.88 -5.33
C LEU A 24 -0.26 -3.00 -5.78
N VAL A 25 -1.53 -2.91 -5.40
CA VAL A 25 -2.58 -3.87 -5.78
C VAL A 25 -3.71 -3.12 -6.49
N ALA A 26 -3.91 -3.40 -7.77
CA ALA A 26 -5.03 -2.84 -8.52
C ALA A 26 -6.35 -3.53 -8.10
N GLU A 27 -7.37 -2.74 -7.79
CA GLU A 27 -8.70 -3.21 -7.43
C GLU A 27 -9.42 -3.70 -8.70
N GLY A 28 -9.83 -4.96 -8.70
CA GLY A 28 -10.48 -5.61 -9.85
C GLY A 28 -10.49 -7.14 -9.78
N GLU A 29 -9.48 -7.76 -9.16
CA GLU A 29 -9.31 -9.23 -9.25
C GLU A 29 -8.91 -9.95 -7.96
N THR A 30 -8.75 -9.27 -6.81
CA THR A 30 -8.31 -9.96 -5.57
C THR A 30 -9.10 -9.64 -4.31
N PRO A 31 -9.33 -10.67 -3.46
CA PRO A 31 -9.96 -10.52 -2.16
C PRO A 31 -9.02 -9.84 -1.17
N ASP A 32 -9.60 -9.07 -0.25
CA ASP A 32 -8.93 -8.44 0.90
C ASP A 32 -7.96 -9.39 1.63
N ALA A 33 -8.21 -10.71 1.57
CA ALA A 33 -7.42 -11.76 2.20
C ALA A 33 -5.91 -11.73 1.86
N LEU A 34 -5.50 -11.38 0.64
CA LEU A 34 -4.06 -11.35 0.30
C LEU A 34 -3.38 -10.09 0.84
N SER A 35 -4.07 -8.93 0.81
CA SER A 35 -3.56 -7.71 1.44
C SER A 35 -3.39 -7.92 2.94
N VAL A 36 -4.34 -8.61 3.58
CA VAL A 36 -4.25 -9.01 4.99
C VAL A 36 -3.05 -9.94 5.22
N GLN A 37 -2.88 -10.99 4.42
CA GLN A 37 -1.73 -11.91 4.57
C GLN A 37 -0.37 -11.21 4.42
N ILE A 38 -0.27 -10.24 3.50
CA ILE A 38 0.95 -9.44 3.32
C ILE A 38 1.21 -8.58 4.56
N LEU A 39 0.18 -7.88 5.08
CA LEU A 39 0.33 -7.06 6.29
C LEU A 39 0.66 -7.90 7.54
N GLU A 40 0.15 -9.13 7.62
CA GLU A 40 0.48 -10.06 8.71
C GLU A 40 1.91 -10.58 8.63
N HIS A 41 2.41 -10.92 7.44
CA HIS A 41 3.77 -11.45 7.25
C HIS A 41 4.84 -10.35 7.18
N TYR A 42 4.49 -9.17 6.70
CA TYR A 42 5.39 -8.04 6.45
C TYR A 42 4.80 -6.76 7.05
N PRO A 43 4.83 -6.59 8.38
CA PRO A 43 4.12 -5.52 9.05
C PRO A 43 4.64 -4.11 8.73
N ASP A 44 5.90 -4.03 8.29
CA ASP A 44 6.56 -2.78 7.89
C ASP A 44 6.38 -2.45 6.40
N LEU A 45 5.79 -3.36 5.62
CA LEU A 45 5.59 -3.22 4.19
C LEU A 45 4.23 -2.56 3.90
N PRO A 46 4.19 -1.29 3.46
CA PRO A 46 2.94 -0.65 3.09
C PRO A 46 2.31 -1.30 1.86
N VAL A 47 0.99 -1.51 1.93
CA VAL A 47 0.19 -2.02 0.81
C VAL A 47 -0.73 -0.91 0.31
N VAL A 48 -0.57 -0.52 -0.95
CA VAL A 48 -1.37 0.49 -1.63
C VAL A 48 -2.36 -0.19 -2.56
N ARG A 49 -3.66 -0.01 -2.32
CA ARG A 49 -4.73 -0.47 -3.20
C ARG A 49 -5.21 0.66 -4.08
N ILE A 50 -5.34 0.38 -5.38
CA ILE A 50 -5.77 1.36 -6.38
C ILE A 50 -7.08 0.91 -6.99
N GLY A 51 -8.17 1.57 -6.59
CA GLY A 51 -9.48 1.46 -7.19
C GLY A 51 -9.55 2.15 -8.54
N LEU A 52 -9.15 1.46 -9.62
CA LEU A 52 -9.10 2.03 -10.96
C LEU A 52 -10.46 2.57 -11.43
N SER A 53 -11.55 1.87 -11.10
CA SER A 53 -12.91 2.28 -11.48
C SER A 53 -13.46 3.45 -10.67
N GLN A 54 -12.99 3.62 -9.43
CA GLN A 54 -13.47 4.67 -8.51
C GLN A 54 -12.48 5.84 -8.41
N ASN A 55 -11.31 5.72 -9.05
CA ASN A 55 -10.16 6.61 -8.92
C ASN A 55 -9.79 6.86 -7.43
N VAL A 56 -9.79 5.79 -6.62
CA VAL A 56 -9.48 5.86 -5.19
C VAL A 56 -8.15 5.15 -4.92
N VAL A 57 -7.31 5.75 -4.08
CA VAL A 57 -6.09 5.12 -3.55
C VAL A 57 -6.27 4.88 -2.06
N ARG A 58 -6.08 3.64 -1.60
CA ARG A 58 -6.18 3.25 -0.19
C ARG A 58 -4.82 2.73 0.27
N LEU A 59 -4.24 3.33 1.30
CA LEU A 59 -3.00 2.84 1.92
C LEU A 59 -3.35 2.02 3.16
N TYR A 60 -2.80 0.82 3.24
CA TYR A 60 -2.88 -0.05 4.40
C TYR A 60 -1.48 -0.21 4.99
N SER A 61 -1.37 0.00 6.29
CA SER A 61 -0.14 -0.22 7.05
C SER A 61 -0.51 -0.78 8.42
N SER A 62 0.29 -1.74 8.88
CA SER A 62 0.20 -2.35 10.21
C SER A 62 1.10 -1.66 11.24
N ARG A 63 1.70 -0.52 10.89
CA ARG A 63 2.49 0.28 11.85
C ARG A 63 1.59 0.73 12.99
N THR A 64 2.03 0.44 14.21
CA THR A 64 1.37 0.94 15.40
C THR A 64 1.67 2.42 15.55
N ILE A 65 0.62 3.23 15.38
CA ILE A 65 0.70 4.65 15.74
C ILE A 65 0.39 4.77 17.23
N PRO A 66 1.15 5.56 17.99
CA PRO A 66 0.83 5.79 19.37
C PRO A 66 -0.57 6.44 19.49
N ALA A 67 -1.34 6.04 20.51
CA ALA A 67 -2.78 6.28 20.64
C ALA A 67 -3.17 7.71 21.03
N HIS A 68 -2.52 8.70 20.42
CA HIS A 68 -2.82 10.11 20.58
C HIS A 68 -3.22 10.70 19.22
N SER A 69 -4.24 11.55 19.21
CA SER A 69 -4.81 12.11 17.98
C SER A 69 -3.79 12.90 17.17
N THR A 70 -2.80 13.52 17.82
CA THR A 70 -1.73 14.26 17.13
C THR A 70 -0.83 13.34 16.30
N ALA A 71 -0.47 12.14 16.80
CA ALA A 71 0.32 11.19 16.03
C ALA A 71 -0.42 10.64 14.79
N LEU A 72 -1.73 10.42 14.88
CA LEU A 72 -2.55 10.06 13.72
C LEU A 72 -2.55 11.18 12.68
N ILE A 73 -2.79 12.41 13.11
CA ILE A 73 -2.84 13.59 12.23
C ILE A 73 -1.46 13.83 11.58
N GLU A 74 -0.36 13.70 12.34
CA GLU A 74 1.00 13.79 11.83
C GLU A 74 1.31 12.70 10.81
N THR A 75 0.86 11.47 11.06
CA THR A 75 1.00 10.36 10.11
C THR A 75 0.24 10.67 8.83
N ILE A 76 -1.03 11.08 8.89
CA ILE A 76 -1.83 11.48 7.72
C ILE A 76 -1.13 12.63 6.96
N ARG A 77 -0.58 13.61 7.67
CA ARG A 77 0.17 14.72 7.06
C ARG A 77 1.46 14.26 6.39
N SER A 78 2.20 13.32 6.97
CA SER A 78 3.42 12.75 6.37
C SER A 78 3.15 11.92 5.13
N LEU A 79 1.94 11.36 5.01
CA LEU A 79 1.48 10.64 3.82
C LEU A 79 0.97 11.58 2.74
N SER A 80 0.52 12.77 3.13
CA SER A 80 0.06 13.84 2.24
C SER A 80 1.26 14.67 1.78
N ILE A 81 2.15 14.13 0.94
CA ILE A 81 3.20 14.95 0.32
C ILE A 81 3.05 14.95 -1.20
N GLN A 82 2.95 16.18 -1.73
CA GLN A 82 2.98 16.64 -3.12
C GLN A 82 1.65 16.53 -3.88
N HIS A 83 0.92 17.64 -3.85
CA HIS A 83 -0.01 18.02 -4.92
C HIS A 83 0.77 17.94 -6.24
N PHE A 84 0.57 16.86 -7.00
CA PHE A 84 1.07 16.73 -8.37
C PHE A 84 0.15 17.57 -9.26
N GLY A 85 0.30 18.89 -9.15
CA GLY A 85 -0.62 19.86 -9.73
C GLY A 85 0.05 21.21 -9.83
N ASP A 86 1.10 21.30 -10.62
CA ASP A 86 1.49 22.51 -11.35
C ASP A 86 2.37 22.08 -12.53
N ALA A 87 1.72 21.65 -13.62
CA ALA A 87 2.31 21.75 -14.94
C ALA A 87 1.78 23.06 -15.56
N PRO A 88 2.63 24.08 -15.81
CA PRO A 88 2.17 25.25 -16.54
C PRO A 88 1.89 24.86 -18.00
N ALA A 89 0.81 25.46 -18.52
CA ALA A 89 0.32 25.36 -19.88
C ALA A 89 1.33 25.85 -20.93
#